data_AF-A0A7J6A2N5-F1
#
_entry.id   AF-A0A7J6A2N5-F1
#
_cell.length_a   1.000
_cell.length_b   1.000
_cell.length_c   1.000
_cell.angle_alpha   90.00
_cell.angle_beta   90.00
_cell.angle_gamma   90.00
#
_symmetry.space_group_name_H-M   'P 1'
#
loop_
_entity.id
_entity.type
_entity.pdbx_description
1 polymer ?
#
loop_
_entity_poly.entity_id
_entity_poly.type
_entity_poly.pdbx_seq_one_letter_code
_entity_poly.pdbx_strand_id
1 'polypeptide(L)'
;MVGSRRMKAQTFAERRAKSFNRSWSDPTPVKQDSLPDSKDSGDLQSAAQDEGGCNDTGWEEEKEMERLACESDDFIPPKVMLISSKVPKAEYVPTIIRRNDPSVIPILYDHEHATFDDILEEIEKRLTSYRRGCKIWRMLIFCQGGPGHLYLLKNKVATFAKVEKEEDMSQFWKRLSRFMSKVNPEPNLIHVMGCYVLGNPNGEKLFQKLKNLMRPYSVTFESPLELSAQGKEMIEMYFDFRLYRLWKTRQHSKLLDYEDLL
;
A
#
# COMPACT_ATOMS: atom_id res chain seq x y z
N MET A 1 7.87 -59.49 -1.37
CA MET A 1 6.61 -58.76 -1.60
C MET A 1 6.84 -57.33 -1.09
N VAL A 2 7.32 -56.43 -1.95
CA VAL A 2 7.75 -55.06 -1.58
C VAL A 2 6.67 -54.10 -2.06
N GLY A 3 5.94 -53.48 -1.13
CA GLY A 3 4.87 -52.53 -1.41
C GLY A 3 5.35 -51.09 -1.29
N SER A 4 5.48 -50.40 -2.42
CA SER A 4 5.71 -48.95 -2.51
C SER A 4 4.52 -48.17 -1.93
N ARG A 5 4.76 -47.32 -0.93
CA ARG A 5 3.82 -46.25 -0.54
C ARG A 5 4.22 -44.94 -1.23
N ARG A 6 3.41 -44.54 -2.20
CA ARG A 6 3.51 -43.24 -2.91
C ARG A 6 2.89 -42.16 -2.02
N MET A 7 3.70 -41.27 -1.46
CA MET A 7 3.21 -40.05 -0.80
C MET A 7 2.64 -39.12 -1.87
N LYS A 8 1.35 -38.75 -1.77
CA LYS A 8 0.73 -37.73 -2.62
C LYS A 8 1.16 -36.35 -2.09
N ALA A 9 1.87 -35.58 -2.91
CA ALA A 9 2.11 -34.17 -2.67
C ALA A 9 0.79 -33.39 -2.80
N GLN A 10 0.41 -32.63 -1.77
CA GLN A 10 -0.71 -31.70 -1.84
C GLN A 10 -0.34 -30.49 -2.70
N THR A 11 -1.19 -30.16 -3.68
CA THR A 11 -1.02 -29.05 -4.60
C THR A 11 -1.42 -27.71 -3.97
N PHE A 12 -0.80 -26.62 -4.44
CA PHE A 12 -0.89 -25.25 -3.90
C PHE A 12 -2.33 -24.70 -3.83
N ALA A 13 -3.23 -25.17 -4.71
CA ALA A 13 -4.65 -24.79 -4.70
C ALA A 13 -5.40 -25.27 -3.43
N GLU A 14 -5.02 -26.41 -2.85
CA GLU A 14 -5.66 -26.92 -1.62
C GLU A 14 -5.23 -26.15 -0.37
N ARG A 15 -4.08 -25.46 -0.39
CA ARG A 15 -3.68 -24.55 0.71
C ARG A 15 -4.54 -23.27 0.72
N ARG A 16 -4.90 -22.73 -0.44
CA ARG A 16 -5.70 -21.50 -0.60
C ARG A 16 -7.14 -21.63 -0.11
N ALA A 17 -7.73 -22.83 -0.23
CA ALA A 17 -9.10 -23.07 0.24
C ALA A 17 -9.22 -23.19 1.77
N LYS A 18 -8.12 -23.50 2.48
CA LYS A 18 -8.13 -23.68 3.94
C LYS A 18 -7.93 -22.39 4.74
N SER A 19 -7.40 -21.31 4.15
CA SER A 19 -7.20 -20.03 4.85
C SER A 19 -8.45 -19.15 4.88
N PHE A 20 -9.34 -19.24 3.89
CA PHE A 20 -10.61 -18.51 3.88
C PHE A 20 -11.73 -19.16 4.72
N ASN A 21 -11.61 -20.45 5.07
CA ASN A 21 -12.67 -21.24 5.72
C ASN A 21 -12.29 -21.85 7.10
N ARG A 22 -11.27 -21.32 7.79
CA ARG A 22 -10.93 -21.83 9.13
C ARG A 22 -11.85 -21.21 10.20
N SER A 23 -12.68 -22.06 10.80
CA SER A 23 -13.49 -21.73 11.98
C SER A 23 -12.59 -21.49 13.20
N TRP A 24 -12.96 -20.52 14.04
CA TRP A 24 -12.14 -19.85 15.07
C TRP A 24 -11.68 -20.72 16.27
N SER A 25 -11.67 -22.05 16.17
CA SER A 25 -11.55 -22.93 17.34
C SER A 25 -10.42 -23.96 17.30
N ASP A 26 -9.52 -23.93 16.32
CA ASP A 26 -8.43 -24.92 16.27
C ASP A 26 -7.09 -24.36 16.77
N PRO A 27 -6.45 -24.98 17.78
CA PRO A 27 -5.16 -24.54 18.31
C PRO A 27 -4.00 -24.89 17.36
N THR A 28 -2.98 -24.05 17.36
CA THR A 28 -1.77 -24.15 16.52
C THR A 28 -0.77 -25.19 17.06
N PRO A 29 -0.12 -26.00 16.21
CA PRO A 29 0.97 -26.88 16.62
C PRO A 29 2.30 -26.12 16.68
N VAL A 30 3.01 -26.27 17.81
CA VAL A 30 4.31 -25.66 18.10
C VAL A 30 5.44 -26.43 17.39
N LYS A 31 6.42 -25.72 16.80
CA LYS A 31 7.71 -26.32 16.39
C LYS A 31 8.87 -25.59 17.06
N GLN A 32 9.81 -26.42 17.51
CA GLN A 32 10.96 -26.12 18.36
C GLN A 32 12.12 -25.44 17.62
N ASP A 33 12.82 -24.59 18.36
CA ASP A 33 14.08 -23.93 18.01
C ASP A 33 15.28 -24.88 17.96
N SER A 34 16.21 -24.61 17.04
CA SER A 34 17.62 -24.96 17.22
C SER A 34 18.52 -24.14 16.28
N LEU A 35 19.50 -23.43 16.87
CA LEU A 35 20.73 -22.83 16.30
C LEU A 35 21.91 -23.39 17.11
N PRO A 36 23.21 -23.09 16.82
CA PRO A 36 23.93 -22.73 15.59
C PRO A 36 25.23 -23.58 15.40
N ASP A 37 26.05 -23.35 14.34
CA ASP A 37 27.42 -22.76 14.40
C ASP A 37 28.36 -23.04 13.20
N SER A 38 29.36 -22.14 13.07
CA SER A 38 30.73 -22.29 12.51
C SER A 38 31.10 -21.79 11.09
N LYS A 39 32.13 -20.92 11.12
CA LYS A 39 32.97 -20.30 10.07
C LYS A 39 33.70 -21.28 9.15
N ASP A 40 34.01 -20.86 7.92
CA ASP A 40 35.40 -20.78 7.44
C ASP A 40 35.60 -19.83 6.24
N SER A 41 36.84 -19.40 6.09
CA SER A 41 37.45 -18.34 5.28
C SER A 41 37.66 -18.69 3.80
N GLY A 42 37.79 -17.67 2.93
CA GLY A 42 38.21 -17.83 1.54
C GLY A 42 38.40 -16.51 0.80
N ASP A 43 39.64 -16.03 0.72
CA ASP A 43 40.09 -14.90 -0.09
C ASP A 43 39.82 -15.12 -1.59
N LEU A 44 39.28 -14.10 -2.29
CA LEU A 44 39.38 -13.96 -3.75
C LEU A 44 39.15 -12.49 -4.17
N GLN A 45 40.26 -11.85 -4.53
CA GLN A 45 40.44 -10.88 -5.63
C GLN A 45 39.25 -9.96 -5.95
N SER A 46 39.33 -8.72 -5.47
CA SER A 46 38.47 -7.61 -5.90
C SER A 46 38.76 -7.22 -7.36
N ALA A 47 38.14 -7.92 -8.30
CA ALA A 47 37.81 -7.31 -9.58
C ALA A 47 36.68 -6.31 -9.30
N ALA A 48 36.98 -5.03 -9.43
CA ALA A 48 35.97 -3.98 -9.53
C ALA A 48 35.22 -4.19 -10.86
N GLN A 49 34.26 -5.12 -10.84
CA GLN A 49 33.28 -5.28 -11.89
C GLN A 49 32.19 -4.26 -11.60
N ASP A 50 32.19 -3.23 -12.42
CA ASP A 50 31.19 -2.18 -12.54
C ASP A 50 29.81 -2.78 -12.85
N GLU A 51 29.14 -3.33 -11.84
CA GLU A 51 27.75 -3.80 -11.88
C GLU A 51 26.82 -2.61 -11.60
N GLY A 52 26.92 -1.60 -12.46
CA GLY A 52 26.20 -0.33 -12.36
C GLY A 52 25.58 0.12 -13.68
N GLY A 53 25.42 -0.78 -14.65
CA GLY A 53 24.64 -0.55 -15.86
C GLY A 53 23.16 -0.36 -15.50
N CYS A 54 22.80 0.86 -15.14
CA CYS A 54 21.43 1.29 -14.93
C CYS A 54 20.58 0.81 -16.11
N ASN A 55 19.51 0.07 -15.80
CA ASN A 55 18.58 -0.54 -16.75
C ASN A 55 17.71 0.53 -17.44
N ASP A 56 18.37 1.50 -18.10
CA ASP A 56 17.80 2.70 -18.73
C ASP A 56 16.83 2.33 -19.86
N THR A 57 17.14 1.25 -20.59
CA THR A 57 16.27 0.67 -21.61
C THR A 57 14.93 0.24 -21.03
N GLY A 58 14.93 -0.46 -19.89
CA GLY A 58 13.69 -0.89 -19.23
C GLY A 58 12.86 0.28 -18.68
N TRP A 59 13.53 1.35 -18.24
CA TRP A 59 12.85 2.54 -17.72
C TRP A 59 12.05 3.27 -18.82
N GLU A 60 12.68 3.52 -19.97
CA GLU A 60 12.02 4.19 -21.10
C GLU A 60 10.99 3.27 -21.77
N GLU A 61 11.23 1.95 -21.86
CA GLU A 61 10.23 0.99 -22.33
C GLU A 61 8.96 0.99 -21.46
N GLU A 62 9.10 0.93 -20.13
CA GLU A 62 7.96 0.97 -19.22
C GLU A 62 7.19 2.30 -19.30
N LYS A 63 7.91 3.41 -19.52
CA LYS A 63 7.33 4.74 -19.67
C LYS A 63 6.58 4.89 -20.98
N GLU A 64 7.08 4.32 -22.07
CA GLU A 64 6.39 4.31 -23.37
C GLU A 64 5.15 3.41 -23.34
N MET A 65 5.23 2.24 -22.69
CA MET A 65 4.05 1.40 -22.45
C MET A 65 2.98 2.13 -21.64
N GLU A 66 3.38 2.91 -20.63
CA GLU A 66 2.46 3.76 -19.88
C GLU A 66 1.86 4.87 -20.77
N ARG A 67 2.67 5.53 -21.60
CA ARG A 67 2.20 6.57 -22.55
C ARG A 67 1.10 6.03 -23.46
N LEU A 68 1.31 4.85 -24.05
CA LEU A 68 0.32 4.18 -24.89
C LEU A 68 -0.97 3.85 -24.12
N ALA A 69 -0.87 3.49 -22.84
CA ALA A 69 -2.04 3.27 -22.01
C ALA A 69 -2.80 4.57 -21.66
N CYS A 70 -2.12 5.71 -21.68
CA CYS A 70 -2.68 7.04 -21.39
C CYS A 70 -3.15 7.83 -22.62
N GLU A 71 -2.86 7.37 -23.84
CA GLU A 71 -3.06 8.14 -25.08
C GLU A 71 -4.54 8.32 -25.48
N SER A 72 -5.43 7.45 -25.01
CA SER A 72 -6.83 7.54 -25.41
C SER A 72 -7.57 8.69 -24.71
N ASP A 73 -8.44 9.38 -25.44
CA ASP A 73 -9.16 10.58 -24.98
C ASP A 73 -10.06 10.36 -23.74
N ASP A 74 -10.44 9.12 -23.47
CA ASP A 74 -11.25 8.72 -22.30
C ASP A 74 -10.41 8.41 -21.05
N PHE A 75 -9.07 8.50 -21.14
CA PHE A 75 -8.20 8.17 -20.03
C PHE A 75 -8.32 9.20 -18.90
N ILE A 76 -8.76 8.72 -17.74
CA ILE A 76 -8.72 9.48 -16.49
C ILE A 76 -7.61 8.89 -15.61
N PRO A 77 -6.63 9.68 -15.15
CA PRO A 77 -5.57 9.18 -14.29
C PRO A 77 -6.09 8.55 -12.99
N PRO A 78 -5.65 7.34 -12.61
CA PRO A 78 -6.18 6.64 -11.46
C PRO A 78 -5.75 7.25 -10.13
N LYS A 79 -6.69 7.24 -9.18
CA LYS A 79 -6.53 7.68 -7.79
C LYS A 79 -6.72 6.49 -6.85
N VAL A 80 -5.64 5.88 -6.40
CA VAL A 80 -5.71 4.69 -5.52
C VAL A 80 -5.92 5.11 -4.07
N MET A 81 -6.84 4.46 -3.36
CA MET A 81 -7.08 4.71 -1.93
C MET A 81 -6.83 3.44 -1.13
N LEU A 82 -5.79 3.43 -0.29
CA LEU A 82 -5.57 2.38 0.70
C LEU A 82 -6.26 2.77 2.00
N ILE A 83 -7.19 1.93 2.45
CA ILE A 83 -7.98 2.15 3.67
C ILE A 83 -7.65 1.02 4.64
N SER A 84 -7.13 1.38 5.81
CA SER A 84 -6.86 0.43 6.88
C SER A 84 -8.16 -0.01 7.56
N SER A 85 -8.29 -1.29 7.92
CA SER A 85 -9.39 -1.79 8.76
C SER A 85 -9.47 -1.14 10.15
N LYS A 86 -8.40 -0.45 10.59
CA LYS A 86 -8.40 0.34 11.86
C LYS A 86 -9.02 1.72 11.73
N VAL A 87 -9.36 2.18 10.52
CA VAL A 87 -10.15 3.41 10.36
C VAL A 87 -11.54 3.15 10.98
N PRO A 88 -12.07 4.02 11.85
CA PRO A 88 -13.38 3.81 12.45
C PRO A 88 -14.46 3.64 11.39
N LYS A 89 -15.28 2.57 11.46
CA LYS A 89 -16.31 2.30 10.44
C LYS A 89 -15.74 2.23 9.02
N ALA A 90 -14.56 1.63 8.85
CA ALA A 90 -13.85 1.48 7.57
C ALA A 90 -14.70 0.81 6.49
N GLU A 91 -15.56 -0.13 6.87
CA GLU A 91 -16.47 -0.87 6.00
C GLU A 91 -17.50 0.02 5.29
N TYR A 92 -17.79 1.21 5.83
CA TYR A 92 -18.69 2.19 5.21
C TYR A 92 -17.95 3.19 4.33
N VAL A 93 -16.61 3.27 4.42
CA VAL A 93 -15.81 4.22 3.63
C VAL A 93 -16.06 4.07 2.13
N PRO A 94 -16.20 2.86 1.54
CA PRO A 94 -16.54 2.71 0.12
C PRO A 94 -17.87 3.37 -0.28
N THR A 95 -18.84 3.48 0.63
CA THR A 95 -20.17 4.05 0.33
C THR A 95 -20.17 5.57 0.20
N ILE A 96 -19.15 6.22 0.78
CA ILE A 96 -18.96 7.68 0.81
C ILE A 96 -17.93 8.18 -0.22
N ILE A 97 -17.35 7.26 -1.00
CA ILE A 97 -16.46 7.61 -2.12
C ILE A 97 -17.25 8.34 -3.19
N ARG A 98 -16.55 9.21 -3.92
CA ARG A 98 -17.11 9.98 -5.02
C ARG A 98 -17.61 9.05 -6.14
N ARG A 99 -18.89 8.68 -6.11
CA ARG A 99 -19.52 7.72 -7.05
C ARG A 99 -19.47 8.17 -8.52
N ASN A 100 -19.35 9.47 -8.75
CA ASN A 100 -19.30 10.06 -10.10
C ASN A 100 -17.89 10.07 -10.70
N ASP A 101 -16.87 9.58 -9.98
CA ASP A 101 -15.49 9.54 -10.45
C ASP A 101 -14.97 8.09 -10.51
N PRO A 102 -15.00 7.46 -11.69
CA PRO A 102 -14.57 6.06 -11.85
C PRO A 102 -13.07 5.87 -11.66
N SER A 103 -12.28 6.96 -11.63
CA SER A 103 -10.83 6.88 -11.43
C SER A 103 -10.43 6.62 -9.98
N VAL A 104 -11.37 6.72 -9.03
CA VAL A 104 -11.11 6.47 -7.61
C VAL A 104 -11.23 4.98 -7.32
N ILE A 105 -10.10 4.37 -6.93
CA ILE A 105 -9.96 2.92 -6.75
C ILE A 105 -9.73 2.60 -5.27
N PRO A 106 -10.78 2.23 -4.50
CA PRO A 106 -10.64 1.85 -3.10
C PRO A 106 -10.10 0.44 -2.91
N ILE A 107 -9.19 0.31 -1.94
CA ILE A 107 -8.61 -0.95 -1.48
C ILE A 107 -8.66 -0.94 0.05
N LEU A 108 -9.55 -1.76 0.61
CA LEU A 108 -9.63 -2.02 2.04
C LEU A 108 -8.70 -3.19 2.38
N TYR A 109 -7.80 -3.00 3.33
CA TYR A 109 -6.89 -4.05 3.80
C TYR A 109 -7.02 -4.28 5.30
N ASP A 110 -6.79 -5.52 5.73
CA ASP A 110 -6.82 -5.88 7.14
C ASP A 110 -5.48 -5.53 7.81
N HIS A 111 -5.48 -4.54 8.69
CA HIS A 111 -4.31 -4.13 9.46
C HIS A 111 -3.64 -5.27 10.25
N GLU A 112 -4.42 -6.24 10.73
CA GLU A 112 -3.91 -7.29 11.62
C GLU A 112 -3.26 -8.45 10.85
N HIS A 113 -3.81 -8.79 9.69
CA HIS A 113 -3.47 -10.03 8.97
C HIS A 113 -2.87 -9.81 7.57
N ALA A 114 -3.07 -8.64 6.96
CA ALA A 114 -2.48 -8.37 5.64
C ALA A 114 -0.96 -8.22 5.73
N THR A 115 -0.28 -8.58 4.66
CA THR A 115 1.14 -8.33 4.45
C THR A 115 1.36 -7.18 3.46
N PHE A 116 2.59 -6.67 3.39
CA PHE A 116 2.94 -5.69 2.37
C PHE A 116 2.80 -6.24 0.95
N ASP A 117 3.06 -7.54 0.75
CA ASP A 117 2.86 -8.21 -0.53
C ASP A 117 1.38 -8.24 -0.93
N ASP A 118 0.49 -8.60 -0.01
CA ASP A 118 -0.95 -8.63 -0.27
C ASP A 118 -1.47 -7.26 -0.74
N ILE A 119 -0.97 -6.17 -0.14
CA ILE A 119 -1.34 -4.81 -0.52
C ILE A 119 -0.84 -4.49 -1.94
N LEU A 120 0.41 -4.82 -2.25
CA LEU A 120 1.00 -4.54 -3.57
C LEU A 120 0.31 -5.35 -4.67
N GLU A 121 -0.01 -6.62 -4.42
CA GLU A 121 -0.75 -7.48 -5.35
C GLU A 121 -2.15 -6.95 -5.63
N GLU A 122 -2.88 -6.50 -4.60
CA GLU A 122 -4.22 -5.95 -4.80
C GLU A 122 -4.17 -4.60 -5.53
N ILE A 123 -3.15 -3.75 -5.30
CA ILE A 123 -2.92 -2.53 -6.09
C ILE A 123 -2.74 -2.88 -7.57
N GLU A 124 -1.84 -3.82 -7.88
CA GLU A 124 -1.55 -4.24 -9.26
C GLU A 124 -2.79 -4.79 -9.95
N LYS A 125 -3.53 -5.67 -9.27
CA LYS A 125 -4.78 -6.27 -9.76
C LYS A 125 -5.83 -5.20 -10.05
N ARG A 126 -5.99 -4.21 -9.16
CA ARG A 126 -6.97 -3.13 -9.33
C ARG A 126 -6.60 -2.17 -10.44
N LEU A 127 -5.33 -1.80 -10.56
CA LEU A 127 -4.83 -0.99 -11.68
C LEU A 127 -5.00 -1.71 -13.01
N THR A 128 -4.68 -3.00 -13.07
CA THR A 128 -4.85 -3.82 -14.28
C THR A 128 -6.32 -3.92 -14.69
N SER A 129 -7.22 -4.11 -13.71
CA SER A 129 -8.67 -4.13 -13.94
C SER A 129 -9.22 -2.78 -14.36
N TYR A 130 -8.66 -1.67 -13.88
CA TYR A 130 -9.04 -0.32 -14.29
C TYR A 130 -8.58 -0.06 -15.73
N ARG A 131 -7.28 -0.24 -15.98
CA ARG A 131 -6.68 -0.16 -17.30
C ARG A 131 -5.28 -0.78 -17.28
N ARG A 132 -5.07 -1.83 -18.07
CA ARG A 132 -3.75 -2.48 -18.16
C ARG A 132 -2.67 -1.48 -18.59
N GLY A 133 -1.57 -1.42 -17.84
CA GLY A 133 -0.44 -0.52 -18.12
C GLY A 133 -0.56 0.86 -17.48
N CYS A 134 -1.70 1.23 -16.88
CA CYS A 134 -1.82 2.49 -16.17
C CYS A 134 -1.02 2.49 -14.84
N LYS A 135 -0.69 3.69 -14.37
CA LYS A 135 0.05 3.92 -13.13
C LYS A 135 -0.66 4.96 -12.28
N ILE A 136 -0.36 4.96 -10.99
CA ILE A 136 -0.94 5.83 -9.97
C ILE A 136 -0.39 7.25 -10.13
N TRP A 137 -1.29 8.22 -10.29
CA TRP A 137 -0.93 9.64 -10.27
C TRP A 137 -1.16 10.23 -8.90
N ARG A 138 -2.24 9.79 -8.24
CA ARG A 138 -2.59 10.22 -6.89
C ARG A 138 -2.95 9.02 -6.03
N MET A 139 -2.51 9.04 -4.78
CA MET A 139 -2.76 7.99 -3.82
C MET A 139 -3.24 8.59 -2.51
N LEU A 140 -4.21 7.96 -1.85
CA LEU A 140 -4.57 8.26 -0.48
C LEU A 140 -4.22 7.06 0.39
N ILE A 141 -3.52 7.29 1.49
CA ILE A 141 -3.31 6.31 2.56
C ILE A 141 -4.13 6.79 3.75
N PHE A 142 -5.24 6.10 4.03
CA PHE A 142 -6.10 6.34 5.17
C PHE A 142 -5.80 5.29 6.25
N CYS A 143 -4.98 5.67 7.22
CA CYS A 143 -4.56 4.79 8.31
C CYS A 143 -4.44 5.55 9.64
N GLN A 144 -4.31 4.79 10.72
CA GLN A 144 -4.01 5.35 12.03
C GLN A 144 -2.53 5.74 12.12
N GLY A 145 -2.22 6.63 13.06
CA GLY A 145 -0.87 7.14 13.26
C GLY A 145 -0.87 8.26 14.29
N GLY A 146 0.23 8.99 14.34
CA GLY A 146 0.38 10.17 15.18
C GLY A 146 1.55 11.02 14.72
N PRO A 147 1.94 12.05 15.49
CA PRO A 147 3.05 12.91 15.12
C PRO A 147 4.34 12.11 14.86
N GLY A 148 4.82 12.14 13.62
CA GLY A 148 6.05 11.48 13.18
C GLY A 148 5.98 9.97 12.90
N HIS A 149 4.79 9.36 12.89
CA HIS A 149 4.67 7.92 12.62
C HIS A 149 3.34 7.47 12.01
N LEU A 150 3.37 6.36 11.28
CA LEU A 150 2.23 5.71 10.64
C LEU A 150 2.09 4.25 11.07
N TYR A 151 0.86 3.78 11.22
CA TYR A 151 0.53 2.37 11.43
C TYR A 151 -0.12 1.81 10.16
N LEU A 152 0.71 1.32 9.23
CA LEU A 152 0.21 0.64 8.03
C LEU A 152 -0.31 -0.74 8.42
N LEU A 153 0.55 -1.60 8.95
CA LEU A 153 0.22 -2.94 9.40
C LEU A 153 0.56 -3.12 10.88
N LYS A 154 -0.02 -4.13 11.52
CA LYS A 154 0.28 -4.48 12.90
C LYS A 154 1.78 -4.73 13.06
N ASN A 155 2.36 -4.18 14.13
CA ASN A 155 3.79 -4.26 14.43
C ASN A 155 4.71 -3.60 13.38
N LYS A 156 4.16 -2.90 12.38
CA LYS A 156 4.92 -2.20 11.32
C LYS A 156 4.70 -0.70 11.43
N VAL A 157 5.36 -0.12 12.44
CA VAL A 157 5.32 1.32 12.71
C VAL A 157 6.33 2.03 11.82
N ALA A 158 5.84 2.75 10.81
CA ALA A 158 6.71 3.53 9.95
C ALA A 158 7.08 4.84 10.65
N THR A 159 8.35 4.96 11.02
CA THR A 159 8.97 6.18 11.55
C THR A 159 10.19 6.53 10.71
N PHE A 160 10.67 7.78 10.78
CA PHE A 160 11.86 8.18 10.03
C PHE A 160 13.10 7.30 10.35
N ALA A 161 13.15 6.72 11.55
CA ALA A 161 14.26 5.87 12.00
C ALA A 161 14.12 4.41 11.55
N LYS A 162 12.89 3.94 11.31
CA LYS A 162 12.59 2.53 10.99
C LYS A 162 12.44 2.28 9.50
N VAL A 163 11.91 3.26 8.75
CA VAL A 163 11.50 3.05 7.35
C VAL A 163 12.64 2.66 6.41
N GLU A 164 13.87 3.08 6.70
CA GLU A 164 15.06 2.67 5.96
C GLU A 164 15.78 1.45 6.56
N LYS A 165 15.59 1.20 7.87
CA LYS A 165 16.33 0.16 8.61
C LYS A 165 15.63 -1.20 8.60
N GLU A 166 14.30 -1.19 8.60
CA GLU A 166 13.49 -2.40 8.49
C GLU A 166 13.31 -2.72 7.00
N GLU A 167 13.98 -3.79 6.55
CA GLU A 167 14.10 -4.14 5.14
C GLU A 167 12.74 -4.33 4.46
N ASP A 168 11.78 -4.96 5.14
CA ASP A 168 10.45 -5.20 4.59
C ASP A 168 9.65 -3.91 4.38
N MET A 169 9.77 -2.93 5.28
CA MET A 169 9.20 -1.59 5.08
C MET A 169 9.89 -0.85 3.94
N SER A 170 11.22 -0.87 3.89
CA SER A 170 12.01 -0.23 2.83
C SER A 170 11.65 -0.80 1.45
N GLN A 171 11.55 -2.13 1.36
CA GLN A 171 11.17 -2.84 0.13
C GLN A 171 9.73 -2.55 -0.27
N PHE A 172 8.80 -2.45 0.67
CA PHE A 172 7.42 -2.08 0.38
C PHE A 172 7.35 -0.72 -0.37
N TRP A 173 8.00 0.32 0.15
CA TRP A 173 7.97 1.64 -0.49
C TRP A 173 8.70 1.68 -1.84
N LYS A 174 9.82 0.96 -1.96
CA LYS A 174 10.55 0.80 -3.25
C LYS A 174 9.74 0.03 -4.30
N ARG A 175 8.91 -0.93 -3.89
CA ARG A 175 8.02 -1.66 -4.80
C ARG A 175 6.77 -0.85 -5.12
N LEU A 176 6.21 -0.15 -4.14
CA LEU A 176 5.09 0.76 -4.33
C LEU A 176 5.41 1.85 -5.35
N SER A 177 6.63 2.39 -5.34
CA SER A 177 7.05 3.44 -6.28
C SER A 177 6.97 3.00 -7.74
N ARG A 178 7.12 1.70 -8.04
CA ARG A 178 6.97 1.15 -9.41
C ARG A 178 5.55 1.24 -9.97
N PHE A 179 4.57 1.46 -9.10
CA PHE A 179 3.19 1.73 -9.51
C PHE A 179 2.91 3.20 -9.72
N MET A 180 3.84 4.11 -9.38
CA MET A 180 3.69 5.55 -9.62
C MET A 180 3.97 5.90 -11.08
N SER A 181 3.25 6.89 -11.60
CA SER A 181 3.39 7.30 -12.99
C SER A 181 4.76 7.86 -13.32
N LYS A 182 5.29 7.49 -14.49
CA LYS A 182 6.50 8.08 -15.08
C LYS A 182 6.17 9.20 -16.06
N VAL A 183 4.93 9.26 -16.56
CA VAL A 183 4.50 10.24 -17.58
C VAL A 183 3.76 11.45 -17.00
N ASN A 184 3.42 11.41 -15.71
CA ASN A 184 2.81 12.53 -15.02
C ASN A 184 3.73 13.76 -15.10
N PRO A 185 3.26 14.91 -15.65
CA PRO A 185 4.07 16.12 -15.76
C PRO A 185 4.37 16.75 -14.39
N GLU A 186 3.55 16.44 -13.38
CA GLU A 186 3.73 16.84 -12.00
C GLU A 186 4.23 15.66 -11.15
N PRO A 187 4.83 15.91 -9.96
CA PRO A 187 5.10 14.84 -9.02
C PRO A 187 3.83 14.07 -8.65
N ASN A 188 3.92 12.74 -8.61
CA ASN A 188 2.84 11.90 -8.11
C ASN A 188 2.56 12.23 -6.64
N LEU A 189 1.28 12.31 -6.28
CA LEU A 189 0.89 12.81 -4.98
C LEU A 189 0.38 11.69 -4.07
N ILE A 190 0.99 11.52 -2.90
CA ILE A 190 0.52 10.60 -1.86
C ILE A 190 0.00 11.42 -0.68
N HIS A 191 -1.32 11.43 -0.54
CA HIS A 191 -2.00 11.98 0.62
C HIS A 191 -2.00 10.97 1.76
N VAL A 192 -1.77 11.45 2.98
CA VAL A 192 -1.88 10.69 4.21
C VAL A 192 -2.98 11.30 5.06
N MET A 193 -3.92 10.47 5.50
CA MET A 193 -5.12 10.90 6.20
C MET A 193 -5.44 9.96 7.36
N GLY A 194 -6.20 10.46 8.34
CA GLY A 194 -6.58 9.71 9.55
C GLY A 194 -5.61 9.87 10.72
N CYS A 195 -4.54 10.64 10.53
CA CYS A 195 -3.55 10.92 11.56
C CYS A 195 -2.88 12.29 11.33
N TYR A 196 -2.20 12.80 12.35
CA TYR A 196 -1.50 14.09 12.31
C TYR A 196 0.03 13.88 12.24
N VAL A 197 0.51 13.33 11.12
CA VAL A 197 1.93 12.92 10.97
C VAL A 197 2.87 14.11 11.00
N LEU A 198 2.49 15.20 10.35
CA LEU A 198 3.23 16.46 10.31
C LEU A 198 3.10 17.29 11.60
N GLY A 199 2.56 16.72 12.68
CA GLY A 199 2.44 17.40 13.97
C GLY A 199 3.76 17.63 14.70
N ASN A 200 4.88 17.11 14.19
CA ASN A 200 6.22 17.37 14.70
C ASN A 200 7.27 17.30 13.57
N PRO A 201 8.52 17.77 13.82
CA PRO A 201 9.59 17.72 12.83
C PRO A 201 9.99 16.30 12.39
N ASN A 202 9.64 15.27 13.16
CA ASN A 202 9.90 13.89 12.78
C ASN A 202 8.99 13.43 11.64
N GLY A 203 7.80 14.02 11.50
CA GLY A 203 6.89 13.80 10.37
C GLY A 203 7.49 14.27 9.05
N GLU A 204 8.06 15.48 9.04
CA GLU A 204 8.75 16.01 7.86
C GLU A 204 9.95 15.12 7.47
N LYS A 205 10.74 14.69 8.46
CA LYS A 205 11.84 13.74 8.23
C LYS A 205 11.34 12.40 7.66
N LEU A 206 10.23 11.88 8.18
CA LEU A 206 9.61 10.65 7.65
C LEU A 206 9.21 10.83 6.18
N PHE A 207 8.52 11.93 5.83
CA PHE A 207 8.12 12.19 4.45
C PHE A 207 9.31 12.37 3.51
N GLN A 208 10.37 13.05 3.96
CA GLN A 208 11.62 13.15 3.17
C GLN A 208 12.27 11.78 2.96
N LYS A 209 12.30 10.93 3.99
CA LYS A 209 12.84 9.57 3.90
C LYS A 209 12.04 8.69 2.94
N LEU A 210 10.71 8.76 3.02
CA LEU A 210 9.81 8.08 2.09
C LEU A 210 10.01 8.55 0.64
N LYS A 211 10.06 9.87 0.42
CA LYS A 211 10.35 10.46 -0.89
C LYS A 211 11.67 9.96 -1.47
N ASN A 212 12.71 9.84 -0.64
CA ASN A 212 14.01 9.33 -1.08
C ASN A 212 13.96 7.84 -1.41
N LEU A 213 13.26 7.02 -0.62
CA LEU A 213 13.06 5.59 -0.90
C LEU A 213 12.31 5.33 -2.21
N MET A 214 11.44 6.25 -2.61
CA MET A 214 10.64 6.13 -3.83
C MET A 214 11.34 6.63 -5.09
N ARG A 215 12.56 7.18 -4.99
CA ARG A 215 13.36 7.53 -6.18
C ARG A 215 13.65 6.30 -7.05
N PRO A 216 13.73 6.45 -8.38
CA PRO A 216 13.73 7.72 -9.14
C PRO A 216 12.34 8.30 -9.44
N TYR A 217 11.25 7.67 -8.98
CA TYR A 217 9.90 8.17 -9.22
C TYR A 217 9.66 9.51 -8.51
N SER A 218 9.12 10.48 -9.26
CA SER A 218 8.78 11.80 -8.70
C SER A 218 7.53 11.66 -7.84
N VAL A 219 7.71 11.75 -6.51
CA VAL A 219 6.63 11.61 -5.52
C VAL A 219 6.69 12.74 -4.50
N THR A 220 5.54 13.26 -4.12
CA THR A 220 5.34 14.23 -3.03
C THR A 220 4.35 13.66 -2.02
N PHE A 221 4.59 13.91 -0.74
CA PHE A 221 3.71 13.50 0.36
C PHE A 221 3.04 14.72 0.97
N GLU A 222 1.73 14.62 1.20
CA GLU A 222 0.94 15.66 1.84
C GLU A 222 0.03 15.06 2.92
N SER A 223 -0.18 15.81 4.00
CA SER A 223 -1.05 15.41 5.11
C SER A 223 -1.74 16.65 5.69
N PRO A 224 -2.52 17.40 4.88
CA PRO A 224 -3.19 18.60 5.35
C PRO A 224 -4.20 18.28 6.46
N LEU A 225 -4.38 19.22 7.38
CA LEU A 225 -5.41 19.10 8.41
C LEU A 225 -6.80 19.04 7.75
N GLU A 226 -7.61 18.04 8.09
CA GLU A 226 -8.95 17.82 7.48
C GLU A 226 -9.89 19.04 7.56
N LEU A 227 -9.71 19.90 8.56
CA LEU A 227 -10.50 21.12 8.76
C LEU A 227 -9.98 22.35 8.00
N SER A 228 -8.80 22.25 7.38
CA SER A 228 -8.22 23.34 6.59
C SER A 228 -8.79 23.37 5.16
N ALA A 229 -8.59 24.48 4.44
CA ALA A 229 -8.99 24.58 3.04
C ALA A 229 -8.33 23.50 2.17
N GLN A 230 -7.02 23.28 2.36
CA GLN A 230 -6.27 22.20 1.69
C GLN A 230 -6.81 20.81 2.06
N GLY A 231 -7.20 20.61 3.32
CA GLY A 231 -7.80 19.37 3.77
C GLY A 231 -9.15 19.10 3.12
N LYS A 232 -9.97 20.15 2.96
CA LYS A 232 -11.23 20.06 2.23
C LYS A 232 -11.02 19.67 0.76
N GLU A 233 -10.06 20.30 0.08
CA GLU A 233 -9.71 19.98 -1.33
C GLU A 233 -9.25 18.52 -1.47
N MET A 234 -8.38 18.06 -0.55
CA MET A 234 -7.98 16.66 -0.49
C MET A 234 -9.19 15.73 -0.30
N ILE A 235 -10.11 16.04 0.61
CA ILE A 235 -11.31 15.22 0.84
C ILE A 235 -12.19 15.17 -0.41
N GLU A 236 -12.45 16.31 -1.05
CA GLU A 236 -13.29 16.41 -2.26
C GLU A 236 -12.71 15.65 -3.47
N MET A 237 -11.40 15.40 -3.46
CA MET A 237 -10.71 14.63 -4.50
C MET A 237 -11.05 13.12 -4.46
N TYR A 238 -11.32 12.56 -3.27
CA TYR A 238 -11.55 11.12 -3.10
C TYR A 238 -12.97 10.77 -2.64
N PHE A 239 -13.62 11.67 -1.89
CA PHE A 239 -14.91 11.43 -1.26
C PHE A 239 -15.97 12.40 -1.74
N ASP A 240 -17.24 12.00 -1.60
CA ASP A 240 -18.31 12.98 -1.55
C ASP A 240 -18.21 13.74 -0.22
N PHE A 241 -17.98 15.05 -0.28
CA PHE A 241 -17.72 15.86 0.90
C PHE A 241 -18.87 15.85 1.92
N ARG A 242 -20.13 15.78 1.46
CA ARG A 242 -21.31 15.77 2.34
C ARG A 242 -21.40 14.43 3.06
N LEU A 243 -21.23 13.33 2.33
CA LEU A 243 -21.23 11.98 2.90
C LEU A 243 -20.04 11.77 3.84
N TYR A 244 -18.86 12.28 3.47
CA TYR A 244 -17.66 12.24 4.32
C TYR A 244 -17.90 12.96 5.65
N ARG A 245 -18.44 14.18 5.63
CA ARG A 245 -18.74 14.94 6.85
C ARG A 245 -19.76 14.21 7.72
N LEU A 246 -20.81 13.65 7.12
CA LEU A 246 -21.82 12.87 7.84
C LEU A 246 -21.19 11.65 8.51
N TRP A 247 -20.41 10.87 7.76
CA TRP A 247 -19.68 9.71 8.29
C TRP A 247 -18.74 10.10 9.43
N LYS A 248 -17.97 11.18 9.27
CA LYS A 248 -17.03 11.66 10.30
C LYS A 248 -17.73 12.02 11.61
N THR A 249 -18.89 12.69 11.54
CA THR A 249 -19.66 13.00 12.77
C THR A 249 -20.21 11.76 13.48
N ARG A 250 -20.43 10.67 12.73
CA ARG A 250 -20.99 9.42 13.24
C ARG A 250 -19.94 8.34 13.53
N GLN A 251 -18.65 8.62 13.31
CA GLN A 251 -17.56 7.64 13.46
C GLN A 251 -17.46 7.08 14.89
N HIS A 252 -17.83 7.87 15.90
CA HIS A 252 -17.87 7.47 17.31
C HIS A 252 -19.29 7.22 17.84
N SER A 253 -20.31 7.37 17.00
CA SER A 253 -21.69 7.10 17.38
C SER A 253 -21.93 5.59 17.45
N LYS A 254 -22.51 5.14 18.58
CA LYS A 254 -22.92 3.75 18.81
C LYS A 254 -24.21 3.37 18.09
N LEU A 255 -24.93 4.34 17.51
CA LEU A 255 -26.14 4.09 16.74
C LEU A 255 -25.75 3.56 15.35
N LEU A 256 -26.22 2.35 15.06
CA LEU A 256 -25.93 1.55 13.86
C LEU A 256 -26.92 1.83 12.72
N ASP A 257 -27.45 3.04 12.59
CA ASP A 257 -28.49 3.31 11.60
C ASP A 257 -27.87 3.85 10.31
N TYR A 258 -27.38 2.92 9.48
CA TYR A 258 -27.00 3.15 8.08
C TYR A 258 -27.95 2.44 7.09
N GLU A 259 -28.97 1.71 7.58
CA GLU A 259 -30.01 1.12 6.72
C GLU A 259 -30.90 2.19 6.05
N ASP A 260 -30.91 3.43 6.55
CA ASP A 260 -31.69 4.55 5.98
C ASP A 260 -30.98 5.30 4.83
N LEU A 261 -29.87 4.79 4.29
CA LEU A 261 -29.04 5.48 3.29
C LEU A 261 -28.93 4.76 1.92
N LEU A 262 -29.77 3.75 1.67
CA LEU A 262 -29.98 3.14 0.35
C LEU A 262 -31.34 3.55 -0.22
#